data_AF-A0A959XND9-F1
#
_entry.id   AF-A0A959XND9-F1
#
_cell.length_a   1.000
_cell.length_b   1.000
_cell.length_c   1.000
_cell.angle_alpha   90.00
_cell.angle_beta   90.00
_cell.angle_gamma   90.00
#
_symmetry.space_group_name_H-M   'P 1'
#
loop_
_entity.id
_entity.type
_entity.pdbx_description
1 polymer ?
#
loop_
_entity_poly.entity_id
_entity_poly.type
_entity_poly.pdbx_seq_one_letter_code
_entity_poly.pdbx_strand_id
1 'polypeptide(L)'
;MKRPLLCTFLCSAFTLVVPGQSIEERVLRSTDGEQIRSKQIHQTLLDLDGQAKFSFHGDVLKVRIDRSIGSARLIQALQENGAGAFHEMTSAGSEANDPFPEYVDTGHPEQDMIDFALAKQAWMEANPEAFQRLMEAQRRTIQLDPHGTR
;
A
#
# COMPACT_ATOMS: atom_id res chain seq x y z
N MET A 1 9.31 46.90 45.83
CA MET A 1 9.20 46.58 44.40
C MET A 1 10.41 45.72 44.00
N LYS A 2 10.22 44.42 43.76
CA LYS A 2 11.28 43.49 43.30
C LYS A 2 10.64 42.56 42.25
N ARG A 3 11.11 42.64 41.00
CA ARG A 3 10.67 41.79 39.88
C ARG A 3 11.65 40.61 39.75
N PRO A 4 11.21 39.34 39.69
CA PRO A 4 12.08 38.23 39.34
C PRO A 4 12.24 38.12 37.81
N LEU A 5 13.49 37.88 37.41
CA LEU A 5 13.95 37.68 36.03
C LEU A 5 13.33 36.43 35.40
N LEU A 6 12.73 36.64 34.24
CA LEU A 6 12.25 35.64 33.30
C LEU A 6 13.47 34.94 32.67
N CYS A 7 13.69 33.67 32.98
CA CYS A 7 14.71 32.85 32.31
C CYS A 7 14.01 32.05 31.20
N THR A 8 13.92 32.63 30.01
CA THR A 8 13.43 31.96 28.81
C THR A 8 14.50 30.97 28.34
N PHE A 9 14.37 29.71 28.74
CA PHE A 9 15.07 28.61 28.08
C PHE A 9 14.50 28.45 26.67
N LEU A 10 15.22 29.04 25.72
CA LEU A 10 15.02 28.83 24.29
C LEU A 10 15.55 27.42 23.95
N CYS A 11 14.78 26.38 24.28
CA CYS A 11 15.02 25.04 23.74
C CYS A 11 14.64 25.08 22.25
N SER A 12 15.60 25.44 21.42
CA SER A 12 15.57 25.15 19.98
C SER A 12 15.42 23.63 19.82
N ALA A 13 14.19 23.18 19.57
CA ALA A 13 13.93 21.82 19.12
C ALA A 13 14.58 21.67 17.75
N PHE A 14 15.84 21.22 17.73
CA PHE A 14 16.44 20.62 16.56
C PHE A 14 15.64 19.35 16.27
N THR A 15 14.75 19.41 15.30
CA THR A 15 14.19 18.23 14.67
C THR A 15 15.35 17.52 13.97
N LEU A 16 15.98 16.58 14.68
CA LEU A 16 16.85 15.58 14.08
C LEU A 16 16.01 14.84 13.05
N VAL A 17 16.17 15.20 11.78
CA VAL A 17 15.72 14.37 10.67
C VAL A 17 16.58 13.12 10.75
N VAL A 18 16.02 12.06 11.33
CA VAL A 18 16.68 10.74 11.41
C VAL A 18 16.71 10.18 9.98
N PRO A 19 17.88 10.10 9.32
CA PRO A 19 17.97 9.43 8.04
C PRO A 19 17.78 7.93 8.29
N GLY A 20 16.69 7.36 7.79
CA GLY A 20 16.46 5.91 7.87
C GLY A 20 15.06 5.46 8.23
N GLN A 21 14.12 6.36 8.57
CA GLN A 21 12.73 5.95 8.73
C GLN A 21 12.11 5.66 7.36
N SER A 22 11.98 4.37 7.06
CA SER A 22 11.26 3.89 5.91
C SER A 22 9.77 4.03 6.23
N ILE A 23 9.15 5.10 5.74
CA ILE A 23 7.70 5.31 5.89
C ILE A 23 7.00 4.62 4.73
N GLU A 24 5.96 3.86 5.03
CA GLU A 24 5.13 3.16 4.05
C GLU A 24 3.72 3.72 4.07
N GLU A 25 3.11 3.89 2.89
CA GLU A 25 1.71 4.25 2.75
C GLU A 25 0.87 2.98 2.59
N ARG A 26 -0.08 2.78 3.50
CA ARG A 26 -1.01 1.65 3.51
C ARG A 26 -2.43 2.15 3.32
N VAL A 27 -3.23 1.37 2.59
CA VAL A 27 -4.62 1.69 2.30
C VAL A 27 -5.48 0.60 2.91
N LEU A 28 -6.38 0.98 3.80
CA LEU A 28 -7.31 0.08 4.48
C LEU A 28 -8.74 0.44 4.07
N ARG A 29 -9.61 -0.56 3.93
CA ARG A 29 -11.05 -0.35 3.73
C ARG A 29 -11.81 -0.85 4.95
N SER A 30 -12.78 -0.05 5.40
CA SER A 30 -13.73 -0.44 6.44
C SER A 30 -14.76 -1.40 5.87
N THR A 31 -15.01 -2.54 6.53
CA THR A 31 -16.06 -3.49 6.13
C THR A 31 -17.43 -3.16 6.70
N ASP A 32 -17.47 -2.35 7.74
CA ASP A 32 -18.63 -2.35 8.63
C ASP A 32 -19.67 -1.31 8.20
N GLY A 33 -19.34 -0.46 7.22
CA GLY A 33 -20.15 0.70 6.83
C GLY A 33 -20.42 1.68 7.99
N GLU A 34 -19.84 1.41 9.16
CA GLU A 34 -20.09 2.10 10.41
C GLU A 34 -19.33 3.42 10.43
N GLN A 35 -19.83 4.37 11.24
CA GLN A 35 -19.15 5.65 11.44
C GLN A 35 -17.71 5.41 11.89
N ILE A 36 -16.78 5.71 10.99
CA ILE A 36 -15.35 5.69 11.23
C ILE A 36 -15.06 6.51 12.50
N ARG A 37 -14.59 5.83 13.54
CA ARG A 37 -14.26 6.42 14.84
C ARG A 37 -12.88 7.07 14.77
N SER A 38 -12.81 8.20 14.06
CA SER A 38 -11.57 8.89 13.71
C SER A 38 -10.65 9.19 14.91
N LYS A 39 -11.23 9.47 16.09
CA LYS A 39 -10.48 9.72 17.32
C LYS A 39 -9.74 8.46 17.82
N GLN A 40 -10.41 7.32 17.82
CA GLN A 40 -9.83 6.03 18.24
C GLN A 40 -8.73 5.61 17.26
N ILE A 41 -8.96 5.81 15.95
CA ILE A 41 -7.97 5.54 14.90
C ILE A 41 -6.73 6.42 15.11
N HIS A 42 -6.91 7.72 15.34
CA HIS A 42 -5.79 8.62 15.59
C HIS A 42 -4.95 8.19 16.79
N GLN A 43 -5.60 7.91 17.92
CA GLN A 43 -4.91 7.50 19.14
C GLN A 43 -4.15 6.19 18.93
N THR A 44 -4.80 5.18 18.34
CA THR A 44 -4.18 3.88 18.05
C THR A 44 -2.95 4.02 17.15
N LEU A 45 -3.05 4.88 16.13
CA LEU A 45 -1.94 5.13 15.21
C LEU A 45 -0.77 5.84 15.89
N LEU A 46 -1.03 6.82 16.77
CA LEU A 46 0.01 7.49 17.55
C LEU A 46 0.67 6.57 18.58
N ASP A 47 -0.10 5.65 19.18
CA ASP A 47 0.41 4.67 20.14
C ASP A 47 1.32 3.64 19.46
N LEU A 48 1.04 3.30 18.19
CA LEU A 48 1.89 2.45 17.37
C LEU A 48 3.13 3.19 16.86
N ASP A 49 2.93 4.40 16.34
CA ASP A 49 3.96 5.24 15.76
C ASP A 49 3.63 6.72 16.03
N GLY A 50 4.45 7.36 16.87
CA GLY A 50 4.27 8.77 17.23
C GLY A 50 4.36 9.75 16.05
N GLN A 51 4.78 9.29 14.86
CA GLN A 51 4.80 10.06 13.63
C GLN A 51 3.73 9.65 12.60
N ALA A 52 2.84 8.72 12.95
CA ALA A 52 1.81 8.24 12.05
C ALA A 52 0.92 9.38 11.53
N LYS A 53 0.65 9.35 10.23
CA LYS A 53 -0.32 10.26 9.58
C LYS A 53 -1.40 9.44 8.92
N PHE A 54 -2.62 9.95 8.89
CA PHE A 54 -3.70 9.28 8.18
C PHE A 54 -4.68 10.27 7.56
N SER A 55 -5.45 9.78 6.59
CA SER A 55 -6.54 10.50 5.97
C SER A 55 -7.67 9.55 5.58
N PHE A 56 -8.90 10.06 5.57
CA PHE A 56 -10.08 9.30 5.17
C PHE A 56 -10.61 9.78 3.82
N HIS A 57 -11.03 8.83 2.99
CA HIS A 57 -11.70 9.04 1.72
C HIS A 57 -12.89 8.07 1.63
N GLY A 58 -14.05 8.47 2.16
CA GLY A 58 -15.21 7.59 2.26
C GLY A 58 -14.96 6.44 3.24
N ASP A 59 -15.03 5.20 2.76
CA ASP A 59 -14.74 3.97 3.50
C ASP A 59 -13.25 3.58 3.49
N VAL A 60 -12.41 4.40 2.87
CA VAL A 60 -10.97 4.15 2.73
C VAL A 60 -10.16 4.98 3.72
N LEU A 61 -9.30 4.32 4.47
CA LEU A 61 -8.32 4.87 5.40
C LEU A 61 -6.92 4.75 4.79
N LYS A 62 -6.29 5.87 4.48
CA LYS A 62 -4.87 5.91 4.08
C LYS A 62 -4.02 6.23 5.28
N VAL A 63 -3.03 5.40 5.58
CA VAL A 63 -2.13 5.54 6.73
C VAL A 63 -0.69 5.60 6.23
N ARG A 64 0.10 6.54 6.76
CA ARG A 64 1.55 6.59 6.63
C ARG A 64 2.14 6.26 7.99
N ILE A 65 2.88 5.16 8.05
CA ILE A 65 3.42 4.60 9.29
C ILE A 65 4.81 4.01 9.03
N ASP A 66 5.61 3.85 10.07
CA ASP A 66 6.90 3.16 9.98
C ASP A 66 6.75 1.72 9.41
N ARG A 67 7.58 1.39 8.43
CA ARG A 67 7.59 0.09 7.72
C ARG A 67 7.83 -1.11 8.65
N SER A 68 8.45 -0.90 9.81
CA SER A 68 8.62 -1.96 10.82
C SER A 68 7.28 -2.45 11.39
N ILE A 69 6.22 -1.64 11.27
CA ILE A 69 4.87 -1.98 11.72
C ILE A 69 4.14 -2.65 10.56
N GLY A 70 4.16 -3.99 10.55
CA GLY A 70 3.45 -4.78 9.55
C GLY A 70 1.93 -4.58 9.59
N SER A 71 1.25 -4.77 8.45
CA SER A 71 -0.21 -4.57 8.33
C SER A 71 -1.02 -5.42 9.28
N ALA A 72 -0.62 -6.68 9.50
CA ALA A 72 -1.31 -7.55 10.45
C ALA A 72 -1.37 -6.92 11.85
N ARG A 73 -0.27 -6.30 12.29
CA ARG A 73 -0.20 -5.63 13.60
C ARG A 73 -1.05 -4.36 13.63
N LEU A 74 -1.01 -3.58 12.55
CA LEU A 74 -1.83 -2.37 12.40
C LEU A 74 -3.33 -2.70 12.44
N ILE A 75 -3.79 -3.66 11.63
CA ILE A 75 -5.19 -4.09 11.57
C ILE A 75 -5.65 -4.62 12.93
N GLN A 76 -4.84 -5.47 13.55
CA GLN A 76 -5.14 -6.01 14.87
C GLN A 76 -5.32 -4.89 15.91
N ALA A 77 -4.40 -3.91 15.94
CA ALA A 77 -4.50 -2.81 16.89
C ALA A 77 -5.77 -1.95 16.67
N LEU A 78 -6.14 -1.71 15.42
CA LEU A 78 -7.37 -0.99 15.08
C LEU A 78 -8.62 -1.77 15.55
N GLN A 79 -8.64 -3.09 15.35
CA GLN A 79 -9.74 -3.95 15.81
C GLN A 79 -9.83 -3.98 17.35
N GLU A 80 -8.71 -4.17 18.04
CA GLU A 80 -8.64 -4.24 19.51
C GLU A 80 -9.11 -2.93 20.18
N ASN A 81 -8.86 -1.78 19.55
CA ASN A 81 -9.27 -0.46 20.04
C ASN A 81 -10.69 -0.06 19.62
N GLY A 82 -11.44 -0.96 18.97
CA GLY A 82 -12.81 -0.71 18.52
C GLY A 82 -12.90 0.38 17.46
N ALA A 83 -11.87 0.51 16.62
CA ALA A 83 -11.85 1.44 15.50
C ALA A 83 -12.69 0.95 14.29
N GLY A 84 -13.11 -0.33 14.33
CA GLY A 84 -13.82 -1.02 13.25
C GLY A 84 -12.99 -2.16 12.67
N ALA A 85 -13.63 -3.03 11.89
CA ALA A 85 -12.93 -4.02 11.09
C ALA A 85 -12.41 -3.36 9.80
N PHE A 86 -11.08 -3.41 9.67
CA PHE A 86 -10.37 -2.96 8.48
C PHE A 86 -9.77 -4.17 7.80
N HIS A 87 -9.84 -4.17 6.48
CA HIS A 87 -9.03 -5.05 5.66
C HIS A 87 -8.03 -4.20 4.90
N GLU A 88 -6.79 -4.66 4.81
CA GLU A 88 -5.83 -4.04 3.90
C GLU A 88 -6.44 -4.15 2.51
N MET A 89 -6.73 -2.98 1.92
CA MET A 89 -6.77 -2.93 0.47
C MET A 89 -5.33 -3.09 0.10
N THR A 90 -4.92 -4.32 -0.20
CA THR A 90 -3.73 -4.55 -0.98
C THR A 90 -3.91 -3.62 -2.16
N SER A 91 -3.15 -2.52 -2.19
CA SER A 91 -3.09 -1.69 -3.36
C SER A 91 -2.58 -2.64 -4.42
N ALA A 92 -3.48 -3.20 -5.22
CA ALA A 92 -3.21 -3.90 -6.47
C ALA A 92 -2.63 -2.90 -7.48
N GLY A 93 -1.61 -2.17 -7.04
CA GLY A 93 -1.17 -0.87 -7.53
C GLY A 93 0.12 -0.37 -6.87
N SER A 94 0.69 -1.07 -5.87
CA SER A 94 2.09 -0.83 -5.45
C SER A 94 3.04 -2.03 -5.62
N GLU A 95 2.54 -3.22 -6.00
CA GLU A 95 3.39 -4.34 -6.48
C GLU A 95 2.87 -4.98 -7.79
N ALA A 96 1.86 -4.37 -8.44
CA ALA A 96 1.27 -4.84 -9.70
C ALA A 96 1.34 -3.78 -10.81
N ASN A 97 2.29 -2.85 -10.72
CA ASN A 97 2.60 -1.93 -11.82
C ASN A 97 3.72 -2.44 -12.71
N ASP A 98 4.28 -3.62 -12.40
CA ASP A 98 5.16 -4.27 -13.35
C ASP A 98 4.31 -4.73 -14.53
N PRO A 99 4.53 -4.15 -15.73
CA PRO A 99 3.83 -4.60 -16.92
C PRO A 99 4.06 -6.10 -17.08
N PHE A 100 3.09 -6.77 -17.72
CA PHE A 100 3.27 -8.17 -18.06
C PHE A 100 4.64 -8.35 -18.74
N PRO A 101 5.49 -9.28 -18.27
CA PRO A 101 6.86 -9.39 -18.75
C PRO A 101 6.87 -9.54 -20.26
N GLU A 102 7.79 -8.84 -20.92
CA GLU A 102 7.98 -8.89 -22.36
C GLU A 102 9.16 -9.79 -22.72
N TYR A 103 9.09 -10.43 -23.88
CA TYR A 103 10.21 -11.20 -24.39
C TYR A 103 11.30 -10.25 -24.89
N VAL A 104 12.54 -10.47 -24.43
CA VAL A 104 13.71 -9.68 -24.84
C VAL A 104 14.65 -10.60 -25.61
N ASP A 105 14.95 -10.26 -26.86
CA ASP A 105 15.95 -10.95 -27.66
C ASP A 105 17.34 -10.40 -27.31
N THR A 106 18.14 -11.20 -26.62
CA THR A 106 19.53 -10.88 -26.27
C THR A 106 20.54 -11.54 -27.20
N GLY A 107 20.07 -12.20 -28.27
CA GLY A 107 20.87 -13.03 -29.16
C GLY A 107 21.05 -14.47 -28.67
N HIS A 108 20.38 -14.87 -27.59
CA HIS A 108 20.47 -16.21 -27.00
C HIS A 108 19.06 -16.83 -26.86
N PRO A 109 18.46 -17.30 -27.98
CA PRO A 109 17.03 -17.61 -28.04
C PRO A 109 16.58 -18.68 -27.03
N GLU A 110 17.42 -19.69 -26.74
CA GLU A 110 17.10 -20.71 -25.75
C GLU A 110 17.03 -20.14 -24.33
N GLN A 111 17.96 -19.24 -23.97
CA GLN A 111 18.00 -18.61 -22.65
C GLN A 111 16.89 -17.57 -22.51
N ASP A 112 16.67 -16.76 -23.54
CA ASP A 112 15.64 -15.71 -23.57
C ASP A 112 14.24 -16.32 -23.36
N MET A 113 13.98 -17.50 -23.95
CA MET A 113 12.73 -18.23 -23.73
C MET A 113 12.57 -18.72 -22.29
N ILE A 114 13.64 -19.22 -21.67
CA ILE A 114 13.63 -19.70 -20.29
C ILE A 114 13.37 -18.54 -19.33
N ASP A 115 14.10 -17.43 -19.51
CA ASP A 115 13.99 -16.25 -18.67
C ASP A 115 12.59 -15.63 -18.76
N PHE A 116 12.04 -15.54 -19.98
CA PHE A 116 10.67 -15.09 -20.19
C PHE A 116 9.63 -16.01 -19.53
N ALA A 117 9.78 -17.33 -19.64
CA ALA A 117 8.84 -18.28 -19.04
C ALA A 117 8.84 -18.19 -17.49
N LEU A 118 10.02 -18.05 -16.89
CA LEU A 118 10.18 -17.88 -15.44
C LEU A 118 9.57 -16.55 -14.97
N ALA A 119 9.86 -15.45 -15.66
CA ALA A 119 9.30 -14.14 -15.34
C ALA A 119 7.77 -14.14 -15.45
N LYS A 120 7.23 -14.77 -16.51
CA LYS A 120 5.78 -14.94 -16.71
C LYS A 120 5.14 -15.73 -15.58
N GLN A 121 5.74 -16.84 -15.15
CA GLN A 121 5.19 -17.64 -14.06
C GLN A 121 5.18 -16.88 -12.74
N ALA A 122 6.31 -16.26 -12.38
CA ALA A 122 6.42 -15.46 -11.16
C ALA A 122 5.40 -14.30 -11.15
N TRP A 123 5.21 -13.64 -12.29
CA TRP A 123 4.23 -12.56 -12.42
C TRP A 123 2.79 -13.07 -12.25
N MET A 124 2.43 -14.23 -12.81
CA MET A 124 1.09 -14.82 -12.63
C MET A 124 0.80 -15.19 -11.17
N GLU A 125 1.80 -15.72 -10.46
CA GLU A 125 1.70 -16.07 -9.04
C GLU A 125 1.58 -14.82 -8.15
N ALA A 126 2.31 -13.75 -8.48
CA ALA A 126 2.28 -12.48 -7.75
C ALA A 126 1.04 -11.62 -8.09
N ASN A 127 0.46 -11.77 -9.30
CA ASN A 127 -0.60 -10.89 -9.82
C ASN A 127 -1.85 -11.64 -10.34
N PRO A 128 -2.51 -12.48 -9.52
CA PRO A 128 -3.64 -13.30 -9.97
C PRO A 128 -4.82 -12.47 -10.52
N GLU A 129 -5.11 -11.31 -9.92
CA GLU A 129 -6.19 -10.41 -10.37
C GLU A 129 -5.87 -9.69 -11.69
N ALA A 130 -4.60 -9.32 -11.91
CA ALA A 130 -4.18 -8.70 -13.17
C ALA A 130 -4.21 -9.73 -14.31
N PHE A 131 -3.81 -10.97 -14.02
CA PHE A 131 -3.90 -12.07 -14.98
C PHE A 131 -5.36 -12.37 -15.39
N GLN A 132 -6.28 -12.40 -14.44
CA GLN A 132 -7.72 -12.57 -14.74
C GLN A 132 -8.24 -11.48 -15.67
N ARG A 133 -7.91 -10.21 -15.41
CA ARG A 133 -8.29 -9.09 -16.29
C ARG A 133 -7.71 -9.22 -17.70
N LEU A 134 -6.47 -9.69 -17.83
CA LEU A 134 -5.82 -9.92 -19.13
C LEU A 134 -6.53 -11.03 -19.90
N MET A 135 -6.88 -12.14 -19.24
CA MET A 135 -7.64 -13.24 -19.83
C MET A 135 -9.04 -12.81 -20.28
N GLU A 136 -9.74 -12.01 -19.48
CA GLU A 136 -11.05 -11.46 -19.83
C GLU A 136 -10.98 -10.51 -21.03
N ALA A 137 -9.96 -9.64 -21.07
CA ALA A 137 -9.72 -8.74 -22.20
C ALA A 137 -9.46 -9.55 -23.48
N GLN A 138 -8.62 -10.59 -23.42
CA GLN A 138 -8.33 -11.46 -24.56
C GLN A 138 -9.59 -12.19 -25.07
N ARG A 139 -10.40 -12.73 -24.16
CA ARG A 139 -11.69 -13.37 -24.51
C ARG A 139 -12.63 -12.39 -25.19
N ARG A 140 -12.70 -11.13 -24.71
CA ARG A 140 -13.55 -10.09 -25.30
C ARG A 140 -13.10 -9.72 -26.71
N THR A 141 -11.80 -9.63 -26.97
CA THR A 141 -11.27 -9.37 -28.32
C THR A 141 -11.64 -10.49 -29.30
N ILE A 142 -11.55 -11.76 -28.88
CA ILE A 142 -11.93 -12.91 -29.72
C ILE A 142 -13.43 -12.92 -30.03
N GLN A 143 -14.25 -12.40 -29.13
CA GLN A 143 -15.71 -12.42 -29.26
C GLN A 143 -16.27 -11.27 -30.13
N LEU A 144 -15.49 -10.19 -30.32
CA LEU A 144 -15.88 -9.03 -31.13
C LEU A 144 -15.56 -9.19 -32.63
N ASP A 145 -14.71 -10.15 -33.01
CA ASP A 145 -14.40 -10.50 -34.41
C ASP A 145 -14.71 -11.98 -34.72
N PRO A 146 -15.99 -12.38 -34.86
CA PRO A 146 -16.33 -13.73 -35.32
C PRO A 146 -16.03 -13.97 -36.82
N HIS A 147 -15.74 -12.91 -37.57
CA HIS A 147 -15.38 -12.96 -38.98
C HIS A 147 -14.01 -12.34 -39.19
N GLY A 148 -12.95 -13.12 -38.99
CA GLY A 148 -11.62 -12.75 -39.47
C GLY A 148 -11.69 -12.40 -40.97
N THR A 149 -11.56 -11.11 -41.28
CA THR A 149 -11.28 -10.67 -42.64
C THR A 149 -9.89 -11.17 -43.00
N ARG A 150 -9.90 -12.14 -43.89
CA ARG A 150 -8.76 -12.79 -44.52
C ARG A 150 -8.01 -11.84 -45.44
#